data_AF-A0A7Y7TAA5-F1
#
_entry.id   AF-A0A7Y7TAA5-F1
#
_cell.length_a   1.000
_cell.length_b   1.000
_cell.length_c   1.000
_cell.angle_alpha   90.00
_cell.angle_beta   90.00
_cell.angle_gamma   90.00
#
_symmetry.space_group_name_H-M   'P 1'
#
loop_
_entity.id
_entity.type
_entity.pdbx_description
1 polymer ?
#
loop_
_entity_poly.entity_id
_entity_poly.type
_entity_poly.pdbx_seq_one_letter_code
_entity_poly.pdbx_strand_id
1 'polypeptide(L)'
;MQDNELRQALQQTLSGLAHEPQTLDEIWQKYQHIWQSIGWQSQQLALWLGCQTGINKVNDQYQLSDKQAEQSSEKTPDLGDILLDIVIAMKRPVAVKQALSQLPNHIVATEVMLKTAALEHPKLTMMGPMIKQA
;
A
#
# COMPACT_ATOMS: atom_id res chain seq x y z
N MET A 1 23.79 -5.60 9.01
CA MET A 1 23.99 -5.05 7.65
C MET A 1 23.15 -5.79 6.63
N GLN A 2 23.12 -7.13 6.66
CA GLN A 2 22.32 -7.99 5.76
C GLN A 2 20.81 -7.67 5.69
N ASP A 3 20.17 -7.26 6.79
CA ASP A 3 18.73 -6.92 6.76
C ASP A 3 18.39 -5.76 5.82
N ASN A 4 19.27 -4.76 5.70
CA ASN A 4 19.01 -3.62 4.82
C ASN A 4 19.14 -4.03 3.35
N GLU A 5 20.17 -4.80 3.03
CA GLU A 5 20.41 -5.33 1.67
C GLU A 5 19.28 -6.25 1.23
N LEU A 6 18.78 -7.10 2.13
CA LEU A 6 17.61 -7.94 1.86
C LEU A 6 16.36 -7.11 1.55
N ARG A 7 16.08 -6.10 2.39
CA ARG A 7 14.92 -5.21 2.17
C ARG A 7 15.03 -4.49 0.83
N GLN A 8 16.22 -4.03 0.48
CA GLN A 8 16.48 -3.39 -0.82
C GLN A 8 16.29 -4.39 -1.97
N ALA A 9 16.79 -5.63 -1.86
CA ALA A 9 16.61 -6.66 -2.88
C ALA A 9 15.13 -6.99 -3.12
N LEU A 10 14.34 -7.12 -2.04
CA LEU A 10 12.90 -7.36 -2.12
C LEU A 10 12.18 -6.17 -2.78
N GLN A 11 12.49 -4.93 -2.39
CA GLN A 11 11.91 -3.74 -3.00
C GLN A 11 12.24 -3.63 -4.48
N GLN A 12 13.51 -3.83 -4.86
CA GLN A 12 13.96 -3.76 -6.25
C GLN A 12 13.33 -4.87 -7.11
N THR A 13 13.11 -6.05 -6.52
CA THR A 13 12.39 -7.15 -7.18
C THR A 13 10.96 -6.73 -7.52
N LEU A 14 10.23 -6.15 -6.56
CA LEU A 14 8.86 -5.65 -6.78
C LEU A 14 8.81 -4.51 -7.81
N SER A 15 9.74 -3.56 -7.72
CA SER A 15 9.82 -2.46 -8.69
C SER A 15 10.18 -2.94 -10.10
N GLY A 16 11.02 -3.97 -10.23
CA GLY A 16 11.35 -4.60 -11.50
C GLY A 16 10.13 -5.26 -12.14
N LEU A 17 9.36 -6.00 -11.35
CA LEU A 17 8.11 -6.65 -11.78
C LEU A 17 7.00 -5.68 -12.17
N ALA A 18 7.07 -4.43 -11.70
CA ALA A 18 6.17 -3.37 -12.11
C ALA A 18 6.50 -2.80 -13.50
N HIS A 19 7.78 -2.81 -13.89
CA HIS A 19 8.22 -2.32 -15.20
C HIS A 19 8.13 -3.38 -16.28
N GLU A 20 8.52 -4.62 -15.98
CA GLU A 20 8.59 -5.69 -16.95
C GLU A 20 8.24 -7.03 -16.31
N PRO A 21 7.46 -7.89 -16.99
CA PRO A 21 7.26 -9.27 -16.56
C PRO A 21 8.58 -10.03 -16.52
N GLN A 22 8.87 -10.69 -15.40
CA GLN A 22 10.11 -11.44 -15.24
C GLN A 22 9.86 -12.88 -14.84
N THR A 23 10.68 -13.80 -15.36
CA THR A 23 10.64 -15.21 -14.93
C THR A 23 11.24 -15.37 -13.54
N LEU A 24 10.89 -16.47 -12.86
CA LEU A 24 11.47 -16.80 -11.55
C LEU A 24 12.99 -16.88 -11.59
N ASP A 25 13.55 -17.45 -12.65
CA ASP A 25 15.00 -17.63 -12.81
C ASP A 25 15.72 -16.28 -12.93
N GLU A 26 15.16 -15.33 -13.69
CA GLU A 26 15.73 -13.98 -13.82
C GLU A 26 15.74 -13.23 -12.49
N ILE A 27 14.66 -13.32 -11.71
CA ILE A 27 14.57 -12.69 -10.38
C ILE A 27 15.57 -13.36 -9.42
N TRP A 28 15.70 -14.69 -9.50
CA TRP A 28 16.62 -15.46 -8.69
C TRP A 28 18.08 -15.07 -8.97
N GLN A 29 18.48 -15.01 -10.23
CA GLN A 29 19.84 -14.69 -10.65
C GLN A 29 20.27 -13.26 -10.25
N LYS A 30 19.36 -12.28 -10.34
CA LYS A 30 19.65 -10.87 -10.01
C LYS A 30 20.20 -10.67 -8.58
N TYR A 31 19.65 -11.39 -7.62
CA TYR A 31 20.00 -11.25 -6.20
C TYR A 31 20.37 -12.58 -5.55
N GLN A 32 20.93 -13.52 -6.32
CA GLN A 32 21.24 -14.88 -5.85
C GLN A 32 22.06 -14.89 -4.55
N HIS A 33 23.08 -14.04 -4.45
CA HIS A 33 23.92 -13.95 -3.26
C HIS A 33 23.14 -13.53 -2.01
N ILE A 34 22.10 -12.70 -2.17
CA ILE A 34 21.23 -12.24 -1.09
C ILE A 34 20.27 -13.36 -0.69
N TRP A 35 19.62 -14.01 -1.66
CA TRP A 35 18.72 -15.14 -1.40
C TRP A 35 19.45 -16.29 -0.70
N GLN A 36 20.65 -16.63 -1.14
CA GLN A 36 21.46 -17.67 -0.51
C GLN A 36 21.95 -17.27 0.89
N SER A 37 22.22 -15.98 1.13
CA SER A 37 22.64 -15.50 2.46
C SER A 37 21.58 -15.74 3.54
N ILE A 38 20.30 -15.78 3.16
CA ILE A 38 19.17 -16.07 4.05
C ILE A 38 18.69 -17.53 3.98
N GLY A 39 19.44 -18.38 3.27
CA GLY A 39 19.10 -19.81 3.11
C GLY A 39 17.89 -20.06 2.22
N TRP A 40 17.47 -19.07 1.41
CA TRP A 40 16.37 -19.26 0.48
C TRP A 40 16.75 -20.16 -0.69
N GLN A 41 15.73 -20.78 -1.27
CA GLN A 41 15.80 -21.50 -2.54
C GLN A 41 14.84 -20.86 -3.54
N SER A 42 15.02 -21.13 -4.84
CA SER A 42 14.18 -20.58 -5.91
C SER A 42 12.67 -20.82 -5.67
N GLN A 43 12.30 -21.99 -5.13
CA GLN A 43 10.92 -22.29 -4.76
C GLN A 43 10.40 -21.43 -3.59
N GLN A 44 11.25 -21.05 -2.63
CA GLN A 44 10.85 -20.17 -1.54
C GLN A 44 10.63 -18.74 -2.03
N LEU A 45 11.45 -18.28 -2.98
CA LEU A 45 11.22 -17.01 -3.67
C LEU A 45 9.89 -17.04 -4.44
N ALA A 46 9.58 -18.14 -5.14
CA ALA A 46 8.32 -18.31 -5.85
C ALA A 46 7.10 -18.25 -4.91
N LEU A 47 7.21 -18.90 -3.75
CA LEU A 47 6.17 -18.86 -2.71
C LEU A 47 6.01 -17.44 -2.16
N TRP A 48 7.11 -16.77 -1.86
CA TRP A 48 7.07 -15.39 -1.38
C TRP A 48 6.41 -14.45 -2.38
N LEU A 49 6.73 -14.58 -3.68
CA LEU A 49 6.09 -13.83 -4.76
C LEU A 49 4.59 -14.13 -4.84
N GLY A 50 4.19 -15.40 -4.68
CA GLY A 50 2.78 -15.80 -4.64
C GLY A 50 2.01 -15.28 -3.43
N CYS A 51 2.70 -14.93 -2.34
CA CYS A 51 2.09 -14.28 -1.18
C CYS A 51 1.94 -12.77 -1.33
N GLN A 52 2.57 -12.14 -2.34
CA GLN A 52 2.47 -10.70 -2.53
C GLN A 52 1.11 -10.34 -3.12
N THR A 53 0.48 -9.32 -2.54
CA THR A 53 -0.74 -8.74 -3.10
C THR A 53 -0.38 -8.05 -4.42
N GLY A 54 -1.14 -8.33 -5.49
CA GLY A 54 -0.98 -7.66 -6.78
C GLY A 54 0.03 -8.29 -7.74
N ILE A 55 0.80 -9.30 -7.33
CA ILE A 55 1.61 -10.10 -8.26
C ILE A 55 0.74 -11.18 -8.89
N ASN A 56 0.73 -11.22 -10.22
CA ASN A 56 0.09 -12.29 -10.99
C ASN A 56 1.14 -13.06 -11.77
N LYS A 57 0.94 -14.37 -11.86
CA LYS A 57 1.76 -15.26 -12.68
C LYS A 57 1.05 -15.54 -14.01
N VAL A 58 1.62 -15.08 -15.12
CA VAL A 58 1.10 -15.27 -16.48
C VAL A 58 2.18 -15.94 -17.32
N ASN A 59 1.90 -17.11 -17.91
CA ASN A 59 2.85 -17.86 -18.75
C ASN A 59 4.25 -18.02 -18.12
N ASP A 60 4.31 -18.44 -16.85
CA ASP A 60 5.55 -18.58 -16.06
C ASP A 60 6.36 -17.30 -15.79
N GLN A 61 5.80 -16.14 -16.12
CA GLN A 61 6.34 -14.83 -15.77
C GLN A 61 5.53 -14.21 -14.64
N TYR A 62 6.21 -13.55 -13.72
CA TYR A 62 5.61 -12.75 -12.67
C TYR A 62 5.50 -11.33 -13.17
N GLN A 63 4.33 -10.72 -12.99
CA GLN A 63 4.09 -9.33 -13.32
C GLN A 63 3.27 -8.69 -12.19
N LEU A 64 3.62 -7.47 -11.83
CA LEU A 64 2.77 -6.67 -10.95
C LEU A 64 1.58 -6.16 -11.76
N SER A 65 0.36 -6.44 -11.30
CA SER A 65 -0.83 -5.91 -11.96
C SER A 65 -0.90 -4.39 -11.80
N ASP A 66 -1.18 -3.68 -12.90
CA ASP A 66 -1.25 -2.22 -13.01
C ASP A 66 -1.99 -1.49 -11.88
N LYS A 67 -2.90 -2.18 -11.18
CA LYS A 67 -3.55 -1.64 -9.97
C LYS A 67 -2.58 -1.26 -8.83
N GLN A 68 -1.31 -1.65 -8.91
CA GLN A 68 -0.25 -1.23 -7.98
C GLN A 68 0.90 -0.44 -8.64
N ALA A 69 0.98 -0.38 -9.98
CA ALA A 69 1.98 0.46 -10.64
C ALA A 69 1.73 1.95 -10.37
N GLU A 70 0.46 2.33 -10.13
CA GLU A 70 0.09 3.68 -9.66
C GLU A 70 0.32 3.88 -8.15
N GLN A 71 0.39 2.81 -7.34
CA GLN A 71 0.56 2.92 -5.88
C GLN A 71 2.00 3.10 -5.41
N SER A 72 3.00 3.01 -6.29
CA SER A 72 4.40 3.25 -5.90
C SER A 72 4.78 4.74 -5.81
N SER A 73 3.83 5.64 -6.11
CA SER A 73 3.97 7.09 -5.88
C SER A 73 2.80 7.69 -5.09
N GLU A 74 1.99 6.88 -4.42
CA GLU A 74 0.87 7.39 -3.64
C GLU A 74 1.22 7.42 -2.16
N LYS A 75 1.35 8.67 -1.68
CA LYS A 75 1.36 9.12 -0.28
C LYS A 75 0.80 8.05 0.66
N THR A 76 1.51 7.81 1.78
CA THR A 76 0.88 7.30 3.00
C THR A 76 -0.54 7.84 3.07
N PRO A 77 -1.58 6.97 3.06
CA PRO A 77 -2.95 7.41 2.88
C PRO A 77 -3.24 8.48 3.92
N ASP A 78 -3.36 9.71 3.46
CA ASP A 78 -3.51 10.84 4.35
C ASP A 78 -4.86 10.66 5.03
N LEU A 79 -4.90 10.91 6.33
CA LEU A 79 -6.12 10.74 7.11
C LEU A 79 -7.28 11.53 6.47
N GLY A 80 -6.98 12.65 5.77
CA GLY A 80 -7.93 13.45 5.00
C GLY A 80 -8.51 12.73 3.78
N ASP A 81 -7.73 11.95 3.05
CA ASP A 81 -8.21 11.18 1.88
C ASP A 81 -9.16 10.05 2.33
N ILE A 82 -8.83 9.36 3.43
CA ILE A 82 -9.70 8.33 4.03
C ILE A 82 -11.00 8.95 4.55
N LEU A 83 -10.91 10.12 5.19
CA LEU A 83 -12.07 10.87 5.64
C LEU A 83 -12.99 11.28 4.47
N LEU A 84 -12.40 11.68 3.34
CA LEU A 84 -13.15 12.01 2.14
C LEU A 84 -13.89 10.80 1.57
N ASP A 85 -13.24 9.63 1.50
CA ASP A 85 -13.86 8.39 1.03
C ASP A 85 -15.07 8.01 1.90
N ILE A 86 -14.94 8.11 3.23
CA ILE A 86 -16.04 7.84 4.17
C ILE A 86 -17.22 8.81 3.95
N VAL A 87 -16.94 10.10 3.73
CA VAL A 87 -17.99 11.11 3.48
C VAL A 87 -18.68 10.88 2.13
N ILE A 88 -17.93 10.54 1.09
CA ILE A 88 -18.46 10.20 -0.24
C ILE A 88 -19.34 8.94 -0.17
N ALA A 89 -18.87 7.89 0.50
CA ALA A 89 -19.61 6.64 0.67
C ALA A 89 -20.94 6.85 1.41
N MET A 90 -20.95 7.72 2.43
CA MET A 90 -22.13 8.00 3.23
C MET A 90 -23.10 9.01 2.58
N LYS A 91 -22.67 9.76 1.54
CA LYS A 91 -23.45 10.82 0.85
C LYS A 91 -24.12 11.83 1.80
N ARG A 92 -23.60 11.98 3.02
CA ARG A 92 -24.14 12.85 4.07
C ARG A 92 -23.01 13.37 4.96
N PRO A 93 -23.19 14.53 5.62
CA PRO A 93 -22.23 15.00 6.61
C PRO A 93 -22.07 13.97 7.74
N VAL A 94 -20.82 13.62 8.07
CA VAL A 94 -20.49 12.58 9.04
C VAL A 94 -19.95 13.21 10.32
N ALA A 95 -20.48 12.82 11.48
CA ALA A 95 -19.94 13.29 12.76
C ALA A 95 -18.54 12.72 13.00
N VAL A 96 -17.63 13.49 13.62
CA VAL A 96 -16.24 13.05 13.89
C VAL A 96 -16.19 11.69 14.61
N LYS A 97 -17.09 11.46 15.58
CA LYS A 97 -17.20 10.18 16.30
C LYS A 97 -17.64 9.01 15.42
N GLN A 98 -18.51 9.27 14.45
CA GLN A 98 -18.95 8.25 13.49
C GLN A 98 -17.85 7.94 12.48
N ALA A 99 -17.09 8.96 12.05
CA ALA A 99 -15.93 8.77 11.21
C ALA A 99 -14.86 7.91 11.91
N LEU A 100 -14.60 8.13 13.21
CA LEU A 100 -13.71 7.28 14.02
C LEU A 100 -14.11 5.80 14.01
N SER A 101 -15.39 5.50 14.19
CA SER A 101 -15.89 4.12 14.19
C SER A 101 -15.83 3.45 12.81
N GLN A 102 -15.72 4.23 11.73
CA GLN A 102 -15.70 3.75 10.35
C GLN A 102 -14.28 3.73 9.76
N LEU A 103 -13.26 4.04 10.56
CA LEU A 103 -11.89 3.93 10.11
C LEU A 103 -11.51 2.46 9.90
N PRO A 104 -10.65 2.18 8.91
CA PRO A 104 -10.10 0.84 8.74
C PRO A 104 -9.38 0.36 10.00
N ASN A 105 -9.50 -0.94 10.32
CA ASN A 105 -8.93 -1.54 11.54
C ASN A 105 -7.40 -1.36 11.72
N HIS A 106 -6.68 -0.99 10.65
CA HIS A 106 -5.24 -0.73 10.69
C HIS A 106 -4.90 0.74 10.99
N ILE A 107 -5.90 1.61 11.17
CA ILE A 107 -5.73 3.05 11.39
C ILE A 107 -6.29 3.41 12.77
N VAL A 108 -5.39 3.78 13.68
CA VAL A 108 -5.76 4.32 14.99
C VAL A 108 -5.59 5.83 14.94
N ALA A 109 -6.69 6.56 15.00
CA ALA A 109 -6.69 8.02 15.01
C ALA A 109 -7.54 8.55 16.17
N THR A 110 -7.23 9.76 16.63
CA THR A 110 -8.00 10.45 17.68
C THR A 110 -8.94 11.48 17.08
N GLU A 111 -9.98 11.89 17.82
CA GLU A 111 -10.89 12.96 17.36
C GLU A 111 -10.15 14.24 16.96
N VAL A 112 -9.01 14.54 17.60
CA VAL A 112 -8.17 15.69 17.26
C VAL A 112 -7.53 15.50 15.89
N MET A 113 -6.96 14.32 15.62
CA MET A 113 -6.33 14.01 14.33
C MET A 113 -7.34 14.09 13.17
N LEU A 114 -8.57 13.61 13.36
CA LEU A 114 -9.60 13.70 12.32
C LEU A 114 -10.03 15.14 12.05
N LYS A 115 -10.14 15.97 13.10
CA LYS A 115 -10.48 17.38 12.94
C LYS A 115 -9.39 18.13 12.20
N THR A 116 -8.12 17.87 12.54
CA THR A 116 -6.98 18.49 11.88
C THR A 116 -6.92 18.07 10.41
N ALA A 117 -7.03 16.78 10.11
CA ALA A 117 -7.06 16.29 8.74
C ALA A 117 -8.24 16.83 7.92
N ALA A 118 -9.42 16.95 8.52
CA ALA A 118 -10.58 17.54 7.85
C ALA A 118 -10.44 19.05 7.57
N LEU A 119 -9.60 19.77 8.32
CA LEU A 119 -9.30 21.19 8.10
C LEU A 119 -8.15 21.39 7.11
N GLU A 120 -7.17 20.48 7.10
CA GLU A 120 -6.01 20.52 6.20
C GLU A 120 -6.35 20.04 4.79
N HIS A 121 -7.42 19.26 4.64
CA HIS A 121 -7.78 18.66 3.36
C HIS A 121 -8.62 19.63 2.49
N PRO A 122 -8.18 19.94 1.24
CA PRO A 122 -8.78 20.99 0.40
C PRO A 122 -10.23 20.70 -0.07
N LYS A 123 -10.68 19.43 0.04
CA LYS A 123 -12.04 18.99 -0.35
C LYS A 123 -12.96 18.74 0.84
N LEU A 124 -12.49 18.96 2.06
CA LEU A 124 -13.27 18.75 3.28
C LEU A 124 -13.51 20.09 3.98
N THR A 125 -14.65 20.19 4.65
CA THR A 125 -14.99 21.35 5.47
C THR A 125 -15.69 20.88 6.73
N MET A 126 -15.30 21.50 7.84
CA MET A 126 -15.92 21.30 9.15
C MET A 126 -17.15 22.19 9.30
N MET A 127 -18.31 21.58 9.55
CA MET A 127 -19.53 22.26 9.99
C MET A 127 -19.80 21.84 11.44
N GLY A 128 -19.12 22.51 12.39
CA GLY A 128 -19.21 22.16 13.81
C GLY A 128 -18.64 20.77 14.11
N PRO A 129 -19.38 19.84 14.75
CA PRO A 129 -18.92 18.47 14.99
C PRO A 129 -19.03 17.56 13.76
N MET A 130 -19.43 18.09 12.60
CA MET A 130 -19.67 17.33 11.37
C MET A 130 -18.64 17.66 10.29
N ILE A 131 -18.22 16.62 9.58
CA ILE A 131 -17.33 16.67 8.43
C ILE A 131 -18.21 16.55 7.18
N LYS A 132 -18.09 17.50 6.26
CA LYS A 132 -18.73 17.44 4.95
C LYS A 132 -17.70 17.63 3.85
N GLN A 133 -18.07 17.22 2.64
CA GLN A 133 -17.38 17.67 1.44
C GLN A 133 -17.59 19.20 1.33
N ALA A 134 -16.49 19.92 1.06
CA ALA A 134 -16.49 21.37 0.90
C ALA A 134 -17.39 21.80 -0.27
#